data_AF-A0A914SBQ5-F1
#
_entry.id   AF-A0A914SBQ5-F1
#
_cell.length_a   1.000
_cell.length_b   1.000
_cell.length_c   1.000
_cell.angle_alpha   90.00
_cell.angle_beta   90.00
_cell.angle_gamma   90.00
#
_symmetry.space_group_name_H-M   'P 1'
#
loop_
_entity.id
_entity.type
_entity.pdbx_description
1 polymer ?
#
loop_
_entity_poly.entity_id
_entity_poly.type
_entity_poly.pdbx_seq_one_letter_code
_entity_poly.pdbx_strand_id
1 'polypeptide(L)'
;MVKNMEELFISKDGADVTFIVHGKEVKAHKLIVTTRSPVFKTMIEGSMAPEDQRHLINDPKITVEDFEKFLKFLYSDKNDYPFQKADIKAMIHLGSFYDVPFLLKKCTQHAGLHSAVDAYEFAEMALEYLPSTTDLFEICLSYILGSYYEAPMNYRFVDGEVKWISQELVLEIVKRRPQDGKLSENALFRK
;
A
#
# COMPACT_ATOMS: atom_id res chain seq x y z
N MET A 1 -29.00 7.31 19.00
CA MET A 1 -27.54 7.08 19.14
C MET A 1 -26.98 7.07 17.73
N VAL A 2 -26.06 7.98 17.38
CA VAL A 2 -25.44 8.00 16.05
C VAL A 2 -24.43 6.86 16.04
N LYS A 3 -24.66 5.83 15.22
CA LYS A 3 -23.66 4.77 15.00
C LYS A 3 -22.40 5.41 14.43
N ASN A 4 -21.24 5.08 14.98
CA ASN A 4 -19.97 5.46 14.34
C ASN A 4 -19.88 4.71 12.98
N MET A 5 -19.30 5.33 11.96
CA MET A 5 -19.10 4.69 10.65
C MET A 5 -18.41 3.32 10.78
N GLU A 6 -17.45 3.19 11.69
CA GLU A 6 -16.79 1.91 11.94
C GLU A 6 -17.75 0.81 12.45
N GLU A 7 -18.73 1.15 13.28
CA GLU A 7 -19.74 0.21 13.78
C GLU A 7 -20.69 -0.25 12.66
N LEU A 8 -20.93 0.58 11.63
CA LEU A 8 -21.67 0.15 10.44
C LEU A 8 -20.90 -0.93 9.69
N PHE A 9 -19.58 -0.79 9.56
CA PHE A 9 -18.77 -1.84 8.95
C PHE A 9 -18.78 -3.14 9.76
N ILE A 10 -18.81 -3.08 11.09
CA ILE A 10 -18.82 -4.28 11.94
C ILE A 10 -20.19 -4.96 11.93
N SER A 11 -21.26 -4.19 12.14
CA SER A 11 -22.62 -4.73 12.23
C SER A 11 -23.17 -5.27 10.90
N LYS A 12 -22.69 -4.73 9.77
CA LYS A 12 -23.21 -5.03 8.41
C LYS A 12 -24.69 -4.65 8.22
N ASP A 13 -25.27 -3.90 9.14
CA ASP A 13 -26.67 -3.49 9.09
C ASP A 13 -26.91 -2.56 7.90
N GLY A 14 -27.73 -3.01 6.94
CA GLY A 14 -28.04 -2.25 5.73
C GLY A 14 -26.98 -2.38 4.63
N ALA A 15 -26.06 -3.33 4.73
CA ALA A 15 -25.11 -3.63 3.66
C ALA A 15 -25.84 -4.03 2.36
N ASP A 16 -25.52 -3.36 1.27
CA ASP A 16 -26.17 -3.42 -0.04
C ASP A 16 -25.19 -3.79 -1.18
N VAL A 17 -23.96 -4.17 -0.83
CA VAL A 17 -22.98 -4.76 -1.75
C VAL A 17 -22.20 -5.86 -1.04
N THR A 18 -21.86 -6.92 -1.79
CA THR A 18 -21.05 -8.04 -1.30
C THR A 18 -19.84 -8.25 -2.19
N PHE A 19 -18.65 -8.30 -1.59
CA PHE A 19 -17.43 -8.69 -2.28
C PHE A 19 -17.13 -10.16 -2.00
N ILE A 20 -16.73 -10.90 -3.03
CA ILE A 20 -16.30 -12.30 -2.91
C ILE A 20 -14.78 -12.32 -3.02
N VAL A 21 -14.09 -12.47 -1.90
CA VAL A 21 -12.63 -12.47 -1.83
C VAL A 21 -12.18 -13.87 -1.47
N HIS A 22 -11.45 -14.55 -2.36
CA HIS A 22 -11.02 -15.95 -2.15
C HIS A 22 -12.16 -16.89 -1.71
N GLY A 23 -13.34 -16.70 -2.28
CA GLY A 23 -14.54 -17.49 -1.97
C GLY A 23 -15.27 -17.10 -0.68
N LYS A 24 -14.79 -16.12 0.09
CA LYS A 24 -15.47 -15.60 1.28
C LYS A 24 -16.24 -14.32 0.98
N GLU A 25 -17.42 -14.19 1.58
CA GLU A 25 -18.25 -12.99 1.47
C GLU A 25 -17.78 -11.90 2.44
N VAL A 26 -17.57 -10.70 1.91
CA VAL A 26 -17.28 -9.48 2.66
C VAL A 26 -18.36 -8.44 2.33
N LYS A 27 -19.29 -8.22 3.26
CA LYS A 27 -20.40 -7.28 3.09
C LYS A 27 -19.99 -5.84 3.40
N ALA A 28 -20.52 -4.89 2.62
CA ALA A 28 -20.25 -3.46 2.75
C ALA A 28 -21.43 -2.60 2.26
N HIS A 29 -21.26 -1.29 2.29
CA HIS A 29 -22.25 -0.30 1.87
C HIS A 29 -21.76 0.43 0.63
N LYS A 30 -22.53 0.38 -0.46
CA LYS A 30 -22.25 0.99 -1.76
C LYS A 30 -21.86 2.45 -1.59
N LEU A 31 -22.73 3.23 -0.94
CA LEU A 31 -22.54 4.66 -0.72
C LEU A 31 -21.16 4.99 -0.12
N ILE A 32 -20.69 4.19 0.82
CA ILE A 32 -19.41 4.43 1.49
C ILE A 32 -18.26 4.10 0.54
N VAL A 33 -18.26 2.90 -0.06
CA VAL A 33 -17.12 2.46 -0.88
C VAL A 33 -17.02 3.23 -2.22
N THR A 34 -18.14 3.56 -2.86
CA THR A 34 -18.13 4.31 -4.14
C THR A 34 -17.78 5.78 -3.96
N THR A 35 -18.10 6.38 -2.81
CA THR A 35 -17.68 7.76 -2.47
C THR A 35 -16.17 7.84 -2.24
N ARG A 36 -15.56 6.76 -1.73
CA ARG A 36 -14.16 6.76 -1.28
C ARG A 36 -13.18 6.16 -2.28
N SER A 37 -13.69 5.56 -3.36
CA SER A 37 -12.89 4.97 -4.42
C SER A 37 -13.62 5.11 -5.76
N PRO A 38 -13.04 5.84 -6.73
CA PRO A 38 -13.62 5.93 -8.07
C PRO A 38 -13.61 4.57 -8.78
N VAL A 39 -12.67 3.68 -8.45
CA VAL A 39 -12.63 2.31 -8.96
C VAL A 39 -13.83 1.50 -8.47
N PHE A 40 -14.15 1.57 -7.17
CA PHE A 40 -15.39 0.95 -6.66
C PHE A 40 -16.63 1.58 -7.28
N LYS A 41 -16.66 2.90 -7.48
CA LYS A 41 -17.77 3.56 -8.17
C LYS A 41 -18.01 2.96 -9.55
N THR A 42 -16.97 2.86 -10.38
CA THR A 42 -17.08 2.24 -11.70
C THR A 42 -17.46 0.77 -11.62
N MET A 43 -16.89 0.01 -10.68
CA MET A 43 -17.16 -1.41 -10.51
C MET A 43 -18.63 -1.70 -10.12
N ILE A 44 -19.21 -0.86 -9.26
CA ILE A 44 -20.52 -1.08 -8.62
C ILE A 44 -21.65 -0.39 -9.39
N GLU A 45 -21.41 0.80 -9.93
CA GLU A 45 -22.40 1.62 -10.64
C GLU A 45 -22.25 1.53 -12.17
N GLY A 46 -21.23 0.82 -12.66
CA GLY A 46 -21.00 0.62 -14.08
C GLY A 46 -22.02 -0.30 -14.74
N SER A 47 -22.15 -0.19 -16.05
CA SER A 47 -23.10 -0.99 -16.86
C SER A 47 -22.86 -2.50 -16.81
N MET A 48 -21.67 -2.94 -16.38
CA MET A 48 -21.30 -4.35 -16.23
C MET A 48 -21.44 -4.87 -14.79
N ALA A 49 -21.97 -4.06 -13.86
CA ALA A 49 -22.21 -4.49 -12.50
C ALA A 49 -23.30 -5.60 -12.47
N PRO A 50 -23.08 -6.69 -11.72
CA PRO A 50 -24.07 -7.75 -11.59
C PRO A 50 -25.33 -7.25 -10.86
N GLU A 51 -26.49 -7.76 -11.27
CA GLU A 51 -27.79 -7.35 -10.71
C GLU A 51 -27.88 -7.62 -9.20
N ASP A 52 -27.25 -8.69 -8.72
CA ASP A 52 -27.23 -9.09 -7.30
C ASP A 52 -26.17 -8.34 -6.46
N GLN A 53 -25.39 -7.45 -7.08
CA GLN A 53 -24.32 -6.66 -6.44
C GLN A 53 -23.25 -7.52 -5.73
N ARG A 54 -23.00 -8.72 -6.25
CA ARG A 54 -21.92 -9.62 -5.80
C ARG A 54 -20.69 -9.49 -6.70
N HIS A 55 -19.65 -8.84 -6.20
CA HIS A 55 -18.44 -8.57 -6.98
C HIS A 55 -17.29 -9.51 -6.60
N LEU A 56 -16.75 -10.23 -7.58
CA LEU A 56 -15.58 -11.09 -7.37
C LEU A 56 -14.31 -10.25 -7.31
N ILE A 57 -13.52 -10.43 -6.25
CA ILE A 57 -12.19 -9.86 -6.10
C ILE A 57 -11.19 -10.99 -6.28
N ASN A 58 -10.61 -11.09 -7.48
CA ASN A 58 -9.62 -12.11 -7.83
C ASN A 58 -8.22 -11.51 -7.81
N ASP A 59 -7.73 -11.25 -6.60
CA ASP A 59 -6.42 -10.66 -6.39
C ASP A 59 -5.56 -11.59 -5.50
N PRO A 60 -4.54 -12.25 -6.07
CA PRO A 60 -3.70 -13.19 -5.33
C PRO A 60 -2.73 -12.50 -4.36
N LYS A 61 -2.58 -11.17 -4.43
CA LYS A 61 -1.63 -10.42 -3.60
C LYS A 61 -2.20 -10.02 -2.23
N ILE A 62 -3.49 -10.24 -2.00
CA ILE A 62 -4.19 -9.84 -0.78
C ILE A 62 -4.90 -11.03 -0.16
N THR A 63 -5.06 -11.00 1.16
CA THR A 63 -5.94 -11.91 1.89
C THR A 63 -7.34 -11.30 2.08
N VAL A 64 -8.28 -12.11 2.57
CA VAL A 64 -9.60 -11.62 3.00
C VAL A 64 -9.46 -10.59 4.13
N GLU A 65 -8.54 -10.83 5.06
CA GLU A 65 -8.28 -9.94 6.20
C GLU A 65 -7.72 -8.59 5.73
N ASP A 66 -6.81 -8.59 4.74
CA ASP A 66 -6.30 -7.37 4.14
C ASP A 66 -7.43 -6.56 3.51
N PHE A 67 -8.32 -7.22 2.76
CA PHE A 67 -9.45 -6.54 2.14
C PHE A 67 -10.43 -5.99 3.19
N GLU A 68 -10.67 -6.69 4.29
CA GLU A 68 -11.49 -6.20 5.40
C GLU A 68 -10.86 -4.99 6.10
N LYS A 69 -9.54 -5.01 6.34
CA LYS A 69 -8.79 -3.85 6.87
C LYS A 69 -8.91 -2.65 5.94
N PHE A 70 -8.75 -2.87 4.63
CA PHE A 70 -8.93 -1.83 3.62
C PHE A 70 -10.34 -1.25 3.61
N LEU A 71 -11.37 -2.09 3.60
CA LEU A 71 -12.75 -1.60 3.68
C LEU A 71 -12.98 -0.81 4.96
N LYS A 72 -12.52 -1.29 6.11
CA LYS A 72 -12.67 -0.55 7.37
C LYS A 72 -11.99 0.82 7.35
N PHE A 73 -10.85 0.94 6.66
CA PHE A 73 -10.22 2.24 6.42
C PHE A 73 -11.16 3.19 5.68
N LEU A 74 -11.87 2.73 4.64
CA LEU A 74 -12.82 3.56 3.89
C LEU A 74 -14.00 4.07 4.74
N TYR A 75 -14.31 3.43 5.86
CA TYR A 75 -15.38 3.87 6.77
C TYR A 75 -14.89 4.88 7.80
N SER A 76 -13.67 4.71 8.30
CA SER A 76 -13.21 5.40 9.50
C SER A 76 -12.13 6.43 9.23
N ASP A 77 -11.44 6.36 8.09
CA ASP A 77 -10.18 7.08 7.81
C ASP A 77 -9.10 6.83 8.88
N LYS A 78 -9.32 5.81 9.71
CA LYS A 78 -8.44 5.41 10.79
C LYS A 78 -7.76 4.10 10.46
N ASN A 79 -6.54 4.02 10.95
CA ASN A 79 -5.75 2.81 10.96
C ASN A 79 -5.52 2.48 12.44
N ASP A 80 -6.58 2.08 13.13
CA ASP A 80 -6.48 1.66 14.54
C ASP A 80 -5.81 0.28 14.70
N TYR A 81 -5.27 -0.26 13.60
CA TYR A 81 -4.47 -1.47 13.56
C TYR A 81 -2.99 -1.11 13.63
N PRO A 82 -2.19 -1.81 14.44
CA PRO A 82 -0.75 -1.65 14.36
C PRO A 82 -0.33 -2.04 12.95
N PHE A 83 0.24 -1.12 12.19
CA PHE A 83 0.89 -1.45 10.92
C PHE A 83 2.02 -2.43 11.22
N GLN A 84 1.74 -3.73 11.17
CA GLN A 84 2.82 -4.69 10.97
C GLN A 84 3.29 -4.52 9.53
N LYS A 85 4.58 -4.78 9.29
CA LYS A 85 5.19 -4.58 7.96
C LYS A 85 4.42 -5.27 6.82
N ALA A 86 3.80 -6.42 7.10
CA ALA A 86 2.96 -7.15 6.15
C ALA A 86 1.68 -6.37 5.77
N ASP A 87 1.05 -5.68 6.72
CA ASP A 87 -0.17 -4.90 6.49
C ASP A 87 0.08 -3.71 5.56
N ILE A 88 1.24 -3.05 5.69
CA ILE A 88 1.60 -1.89 4.85
C ILE A 88 1.61 -2.28 3.37
N LYS A 89 2.09 -3.48 3.03
CA LYS A 89 2.21 -3.91 1.63
C LYS A 89 0.85 -4.07 0.97
N ALA A 90 -0.03 -4.81 1.62
CA ALA A 90 -1.38 -5.02 1.13
C ALA A 90 -2.15 -3.70 1.05
N MET A 91 -1.96 -2.79 2.02
CA MET A 91 -2.61 -1.47 2.01
C MET A 91 -2.09 -0.55 0.90
N ILE A 92 -0.80 -0.57 0.58
CA ILE A 92 -0.25 0.16 -0.58
C ILE A 92 -0.82 -0.41 -1.88
N HIS A 93 -0.83 -1.73 -2.02
CA HIS A 93 -1.38 -2.40 -3.19
C HIS A 93 -2.86 -2.05 -3.40
N LEU A 94 -3.69 -2.22 -2.35
CA LEU A 94 -5.11 -1.90 -2.38
C LEU A 94 -5.38 -0.40 -2.58
N GLY A 95 -4.62 0.45 -1.89
CA GLY A 95 -4.76 1.90 -1.99
C GLY A 95 -4.41 2.43 -3.38
N SER A 96 -3.43 1.83 -4.06
CA SER A 96 -3.12 2.15 -5.45
C SER A 96 -4.18 1.60 -6.40
N PHE A 97 -4.51 0.30 -6.27
CA PHE A 97 -5.44 -0.39 -7.17
C PHE A 97 -6.85 0.21 -7.15
N TYR A 98 -7.33 0.62 -5.97
CA TYR A 98 -8.65 1.21 -5.80
C TYR A 98 -8.63 2.75 -5.79
N ASP A 99 -7.50 3.38 -6.10
CA ASP A 99 -7.32 4.83 -6.12
C ASP A 99 -7.81 5.53 -4.84
N VAL A 100 -7.09 5.25 -3.74
CA VAL A 100 -7.33 5.83 -2.42
C VAL A 100 -6.06 6.56 -1.93
N PRO A 101 -5.76 7.76 -2.46
CA PRO A 101 -4.50 8.47 -2.17
C PRO A 101 -4.27 8.78 -0.69
N PHE A 102 -5.33 8.97 0.09
CA PHE A 102 -5.22 9.23 1.51
C PHE A 102 -4.68 8.01 2.29
N LEU A 103 -5.04 6.79 1.87
CA LEU A 103 -4.46 5.56 2.43
C LEU A 103 -2.97 5.48 2.12
N LEU A 104 -2.57 5.77 0.88
CA LEU A 104 -1.18 5.75 0.45
C LEU A 104 -0.35 6.74 1.28
N LYS A 105 -0.84 7.97 1.47
CA LYS A 105 -0.20 8.97 2.32
C LYS A 105 0.00 8.47 3.75
N LYS A 106 -1.01 7.80 4.33
CA LYS A 106 -0.92 7.20 5.68
C LYS A 106 0.10 6.07 5.73
N CYS A 107 0.10 5.18 4.74
CA CYS A 107 1.09 4.10 4.64
C CYS A 107 2.50 4.66 4.58
N THR A 108 2.76 5.69 3.76
CA THR A 108 4.07 6.34 3.66
C THR A 108 4.53 6.96 4.97
N GLN A 109 3.62 7.57 5.75
CA GLN A 109 3.94 8.16 7.05
C GLN A 109 4.34 7.11 8.10
N HIS A 110 3.75 5.92 8.02
CA HIS A 110 3.97 4.83 8.98
C HIS A 110 4.96 3.76 8.49
N ALA A 111 5.40 3.82 7.22
CA ALA A 111 6.25 2.82 6.60
C ALA A 111 7.63 2.65 7.26
N GLY A 112 8.00 3.53 8.20
CA GLY A 112 9.10 3.36 9.16
C GLY A 112 10.25 2.52 8.62
N LEU A 113 11.22 3.16 7.93
CA LEU A 113 12.37 2.43 7.40
C LEU A 113 13.26 1.96 8.55
N HIS A 114 13.00 0.74 9.02
CA HIS A 114 13.71 0.13 10.15
C HIS A 114 14.96 -0.63 9.69
N SER A 115 15.06 -0.96 8.39
CA SER A 115 16.21 -1.62 7.78
C SER A 115 16.38 -1.28 6.29
N ALA A 116 17.57 -1.55 5.74
CA ALA A 116 17.83 -1.45 4.31
C ALA A 116 16.93 -2.38 3.49
N VAL A 117 16.62 -3.57 4.00
CA VAL A 117 15.72 -4.54 3.34
C VAL A 117 14.34 -3.93 3.15
N ASP A 118 13.82 -3.21 4.14
CA ASP A 118 12.53 -2.52 4.07
C ASP A 118 12.56 -1.42 3.00
N ALA A 119 13.64 -0.65 2.94
CA ALA A 119 13.79 0.44 1.98
C ALA A 119 13.82 -0.07 0.53
N TYR A 120 14.58 -1.12 0.23
CA TYR A 120 14.55 -1.74 -1.10
C TYR A 120 13.17 -2.30 -1.42
N GLU A 121 12.51 -2.95 -0.47
CA GLU A 121 11.21 -3.55 -0.69
C GLU A 121 10.13 -2.51 -0.98
N PHE A 122 10.07 -1.43 -0.21
CA PHE A 122 9.12 -0.36 -0.44
C PHE A 122 9.45 0.48 -1.67
N ALA A 123 10.72 0.61 -2.05
CA ALA A 123 11.11 1.27 -3.30
C ALA A 123 10.60 0.50 -4.53
N GLU A 124 10.75 -0.84 -4.54
CA GLU A 124 10.22 -1.70 -5.61
C GLU A 124 8.70 -1.56 -5.72
N MET A 125 8.01 -1.60 -4.59
CA MET A 125 6.56 -1.39 -4.55
C MET A 125 6.19 -0.01 -5.09
N ALA A 126 6.88 1.05 -4.66
CA ALA A 126 6.57 2.38 -5.13
C ALA A 126 6.78 2.54 -6.64
N LEU A 127 7.76 1.85 -7.23
CA LEU A 127 7.94 1.76 -8.69
C LEU A 127 6.83 0.97 -9.39
N GLU A 128 6.37 -0.14 -8.79
CA GLU A 128 5.25 -0.91 -9.33
C GLU A 128 3.93 -0.11 -9.33
N TYR A 129 3.72 0.75 -8.35
CA TYR A 129 2.44 1.42 -8.07
C TYR A 129 2.37 2.93 -8.46
N LEU A 130 3.31 3.48 -9.24
CA LEU A 130 3.46 4.91 -9.68
C LEU A 130 2.14 5.57 -10.18
N PRO A 131 1.94 6.92 -10.15
CA PRO A 131 2.65 8.05 -9.50
C PRO A 131 2.19 8.36 -8.05
N SER A 132 1.15 7.69 -7.56
CA SER A 132 0.44 8.00 -6.31
C SER A 132 1.26 7.73 -5.03
N THR A 133 2.45 7.13 -5.18
CA THR A 133 3.38 6.73 -4.10
C THR A 133 4.74 7.45 -4.18
N THR A 134 4.85 8.53 -4.96
CA THR A 134 6.13 9.23 -5.22
C THR A 134 6.89 9.59 -3.94
N ASP A 135 6.21 10.10 -2.91
CA ASP A 135 6.85 10.42 -1.63
C ASP A 135 7.49 9.21 -0.94
N LEU A 136 6.87 8.02 -1.05
CA LEU A 136 7.42 6.79 -0.50
C LEU A 136 8.70 6.39 -1.24
N PHE A 137 8.67 6.48 -2.57
CA PHE A 137 9.84 6.17 -3.40
C PHE A 137 11.04 7.04 -3.00
N GLU A 138 10.83 8.35 -2.88
CA GLU A 138 11.88 9.30 -2.51
C GLU A 138 12.45 9.04 -1.11
N ILE A 139 11.60 8.74 -0.13
CA ILE A 139 12.02 8.38 1.23
C ILE A 139 12.86 7.11 1.22
N CYS A 140 12.41 6.07 0.51
CA CYS A 140 13.13 4.80 0.39
C CYS A 140 14.48 4.98 -0.31
N LEU A 141 14.50 5.74 -1.41
CA LEU A 141 15.72 5.96 -2.18
C LEU A 141 16.75 6.78 -1.38
N SER A 142 16.31 7.80 -0.62
CA SER A 142 17.20 8.54 0.27
C SER A 142 17.82 7.65 1.34
N TYR A 143 17.07 6.69 1.89
CA TYR A 143 17.59 5.76 2.88
C TYR A 143 18.60 4.80 2.26
N ILE A 144 18.26 4.20 1.10
CA ILE A 144 19.15 3.30 0.35
C ILE A 144 20.49 4.00 0.07
N LEU A 145 20.45 5.21 -0.47
CA LEU A 145 21.64 6.01 -0.80
C LEU A 145 22.42 6.48 0.44
N GLY A 146 21.78 6.61 1.60
CA GLY A 146 22.43 6.95 2.87
C GLY A 146 23.09 5.76 3.58
N SER A 147 22.57 4.54 3.39
CA SER A 147 23.08 3.28 3.97
C SER A 147 24.26 2.65 3.19
N TYR A 148 24.83 3.43 2.26
CA TYR A 148 25.61 3.00 1.10
C TYR A 148 26.91 2.21 1.37
N TYR A 149 27.42 2.15 2.59
CA TYR A 149 28.70 1.46 2.86
C TYR A 149 28.62 -0.07 2.87
N GLU A 150 27.41 -0.67 2.92
CA GLU A 150 27.29 -2.12 3.16
C GLU A 150 26.30 -2.85 2.21
N ALA A 151 25.58 -2.15 1.33
CA ALA A 151 24.49 -2.77 0.55
C ALA A 151 24.89 -3.15 -0.89
N PRO A 152 24.58 -4.38 -1.35
CA PRO A 152 24.79 -4.78 -2.74
C PRO A 152 23.88 -4.02 -3.71
N MET A 153 24.40 -3.63 -4.88
CA MET A 153 23.71 -2.73 -5.83
C MET A 153 22.58 -3.38 -6.63
N ASN A 154 22.51 -4.71 -6.70
CA ASN A 154 21.59 -5.42 -7.57
C ASN A 154 20.86 -6.57 -6.87
N TYR A 155 21.10 -6.81 -5.59
CA TYR A 155 20.39 -7.83 -4.82
C TYR A 155 20.28 -7.44 -3.34
N ARG A 156 19.30 -8.06 -2.66
CA ARG A 156 19.07 -7.97 -1.22
C ARG A 156 18.94 -9.38 -0.64
N PHE A 157 19.31 -9.54 0.63
CA PHE A 157 19.04 -10.77 1.38
C PHE A 157 17.67 -10.68 2.06
N VAL A 158 16.80 -11.66 1.83
CA VAL A 158 15.49 -11.77 2.48
C VAL A 158 15.34 -13.20 2.95
N ASP A 159 15.18 -13.40 4.26
CA ASP A 159 14.98 -14.72 4.88
C ASP A 159 16.06 -15.76 4.50
N GLY A 160 17.31 -15.32 4.33
CA GLY A 160 18.44 -16.17 3.96
C GLY A 160 18.59 -16.42 2.45
N GLU A 161 17.70 -15.87 1.62
CA GLU A 161 17.77 -15.99 0.16
C GLU A 161 18.21 -14.69 -0.51
N VAL A 162 18.91 -14.80 -1.64
CA VAL A 162 19.27 -13.66 -2.50
C VAL A 162 18.07 -13.32 -3.38
N LYS A 163 17.56 -12.10 -3.26
CA LYS A 163 16.54 -11.53 -4.15
C LYS A 163 17.13 -10.41 -4.98
N TRP A 164 17.01 -10.52 -6.29
CA TRP A 164 17.44 -9.48 -7.22
C TRP A 164 16.55 -8.25 -7.15
N ILE A 165 17.16 -7.09 -7.30
CA ILE A 165 16.51 -5.78 -7.39
C ILE A 165 16.14 -5.55 -8.87
N SER A 166 15.01 -4.91 -9.14
CA SER A 166 14.53 -4.59 -10.49
C SER A 166 15.51 -3.67 -11.24
N GLN A 167 15.52 -3.78 -12.56
CA GLN A 167 16.39 -2.94 -13.39
C GLN A 167 16.03 -1.46 -13.22
N GLU A 168 14.74 -1.15 -13.05
CA GLU A 168 14.20 0.17 -12.82
C GLU A 168 14.78 0.79 -11.54
N LEU A 169 14.74 0.06 -10.42
CA LEU A 169 15.29 0.54 -9.16
C LEU A 169 16.82 0.68 -9.23
N VAL A 170 17.52 -0.29 -9.85
CA VAL A 170 18.96 -0.18 -10.09
C VAL A 170 19.31 1.08 -10.87
N LEU A 171 18.54 1.38 -11.93
CA LEU A 171 18.75 2.59 -12.73
C LEU A 171 18.53 3.87 -11.92
N GLU A 172 17.48 3.95 -11.10
CA GLU A 172 17.25 5.12 -10.24
C GLU A 172 18.35 5.30 -9.19
N ILE A 173 18.83 4.22 -8.59
CA ILE A 173 19.98 4.25 -7.66
C ILE A 173 21.23 4.77 -8.37
N VAL A 174 21.56 4.22 -9.55
CA VAL A 174 22.75 4.61 -10.32
C VAL A 174 22.68 6.07 -10.77
N LYS A 175 21.53 6.53 -11.27
CA LYS A 175 21.35 7.91 -11.74
C LYS A 175 21.55 8.94 -10.63
N ARG A 176 21.05 8.65 -9.42
CA ARG A 176 21.02 9.63 -8.32
C ARG A 176 22.19 9.52 -7.36
N ARG A 177 23.07 8.56 -7.60
CA ARG A 177 24.31 8.41 -6.84
C ARG A 177 25.25 9.61 -7.07
N PRO A 178 25.86 10.17 -6.02
CA PRO A 178 26.93 11.15 -6.17
C PRO A 178 28.10 10.53 -6.94
N GLN A 179 28.51 11.15 -8.07
CA GLN A 179 29.61 10.69 -8.93
C GLN A 179 30.99 10.84 -8.24
N ASP A 180 31.02 11.60 -7.15
CA ASP A 180 32.21 12.20 -6.56
C ASP A 180 32.74 11.40 -5.35
N GLY A 181 32.03 10.36 -4.91
CA GLY A 181 32.39 9.56 -3.73
C GLY A 181 32.33 10.29 -2.39
N LYS A 182 31.87 11.55 -2.36
CA LYS A 182 31.66 12.33 -1.13
C LYS A 182 30.18 12.30 -0.76
N LEU A 183 29.87 11.81 0.44
CA LEU A 183 28.56 11.98 1.07
C LEU A 183 28.24 13.47 1.13
N SER A 184 27.01 13.86 0.83
CA SER A 184 26.53 15.17 1.28
C SER A 184 26.46 15.12 2.81
N GLU A 185 27.11 16.07 3.48
CA GLU A 185 27.19 16.16 4.95
C GLU A 185 25.82 16.26 5.65
N ASN A 186 24.72 16.33 4.90
CA ASN A 186 23.37 16.50 5.42
C ASN A 186 22.68 15.19 5.84
N ALA A 187 23.28 14.02 5.62
CA ALA A 187 22.69 12.73 6.04
C ALA A 187 22.93 12.35 7.51
N LEU A 188 23.82 13.06 8.22
CA LEU A 188 24.25 12.69 9.60
C LEU A 188 23.47 13.39 10.73
N PHE A 189 22.49 14.24 10.43
CA PHE A 189 21.76 14.98 11.48
C PHE A 189 20.24 14.91 11.31
N ARG A 190 19.64 13.76 11.63
CA ARG A 190 18.29 13.71 12.23
C ARG A 190 18.29 12.69 13.37
N LYS A 191 18.35 13.22 14.59
CA LYS A 191 17.99 12.53 15.83
C LYS A 191 16.48 12.30 15.89
#